data_AF-A0A1W9GL67-F1
#
_entry.id   AF-A0A1W9GL67-F1
#
_cell.length_a   1.000
_cell.length_b   1.000
_cell.length_c   1.000
_cell.angle_alpha   90.00
_cell.angle_beta   90.00
_cell.angle_gamma   90.00
#
_symmetry.space_group_name_H-M   'P 1'
#
loop_
_entity.id
_entity.type
_entity.pdbx_description
1 polymer ?
#
loop_
_entity_poly.entity_id
_entity_poly.type
_entity_poly.pdbx_seq_one_letter_code
_entity_poly.pdbx_strand_id
1 'polypeptide(L)'
;MPPSSVYAKSDDFVQRQVAGECILVPIRRNLTEANSIYVLNETGAALWSYIDGTRSVLSIEEEMGREYEVAADQLHRDFETLLTDLLSIRAIQEVAVHDGSAT
;
A
#
# COMPACT_ATOMS: atom_id res chain seq x y z
N MET A 1 5.53 2.41 11.95
CA MET A 1 4.11 2.89 11.92
C MET A 1 3.29 2.19 13.00
N PRO A 2 2.13 2.72 13.42
CA PRO A 2 1.20 1.97 14.26
C PRO A 2 0.66 0.74 13.50
N PRO A 3 0.60 -0.46 14.12
CA PRO A 3 0.05 -1.66 13.48
C PRO A 3 -1.47 -1.55 13.21
N SER A 4 -2.16 -0.64 13.91
CA SER A 4 -3.57 -0.32 13.73
C SER A 4 -3.85 0.71 12.63
N SER A 5 -2.81 1.28 11.99
CA SER A 5 -3.01 2.25 10.90
C SER A 5 -3.69 1.59 9.70
N VAL A 6 -4.56 2.35 9.04
CA VAL A 6 -5.28 1.94 7.83
C VAL A 6 -4.88 2.89 6.70
N TYR A 7 -4.62 2.36 5.51
CA TYR A 7 -4.23 3.16 4.36
C TYR A 7 -5.22 2.99 3.20
N ALA A 8 -5.49 4.08 2.50
CA ALA A 8 -6.27 4.10 1.26
C ALA A 8 -5.40 4.54 0.08
N LYS A 9 -5.69 3.99 -1.10
CA LYS A 9 -5.06 4.38 -2.36
C LYS A 9 -5.54 5.78 -2.79
N SER A 10 -4.64 6.55 -3.38
CA SER A 10 -4.98 7.84 -3.97
C SER A 10 -5.56 7.68 -5.38
N ASP A 11 -6.65 8.41 -5.67
CA ASP A 11 -7.25 8.52 -7.01
C ASP A 11 -6.36 9.27 -8.02
N ASP A 12 -5.24 9.84 -7.58
CA ASP A 12 -4.26 10.50 -8.44
C ASP A 12 -3.31 9.52 -9.14
N PHE A 13 -3.43 8.22 -8.86
CA PHE A 13 -2.69 7.16 -9.54
C PHE A 13 -3.61 6.17 -10.24
N VAL A 14 -3.16 5.71 -11.39
CA VAL A 14 -3.70 4.51 -12.02
C VAL A 14 -2.73 3.36 -11.86
N GLN A 15 -3.26 2.17 -11.65
CA GLN A 15 -2.49 0.93 -11.60
C GLN A 15 -2.68 0.14 -12.89
N ARG A 16 -1.65 -0.57 -13.32
CA ARG A 16 -1.74 -1.59 -14.37
C ARG A 16 -0.92 -2.82 -13.97
N GLN A 17 -1.53 -3.99 -14.04
CA GLN A 17 -0.81 -5.25 -13.83
C GLN A 17 -0.15 -5.72 -15.12
N VAL A 18 1.11 -6.13 -15.02
CA VAL A 18 1.89 -6.67 -16.14
C VAL A 18 2.73 -7.82 -15.60
N ALA A 19 2.47 -9.05 -16.08
CA ALA A 19 3.26 -10.24 -15.72
C ALA A 19 3.51 -10.45 -14.21
N GLY A 20 2.51 -10.12 -13.35
CA GLY A 20 2.62 -10.24 -11.88
C GLY A 20 3.16 -9.01 -11.18
N GLU A 21 3.70 -8.03 -11.92
CA GLU A 21 4.13 -6.74 -11.39
C GLU A 21 2.98 -5.72 -11.44
N CYS A 22 3.04 -4.71 -10.57
CA CYS A 22 2.09 -3.60 -10.57
C CYS A 22 2.79 -2.30 -10.96
N ILE A 23 2.34 -1.70 -12.06
CA ILE A 23 2.83 -0.41 -12.53
C ILE A 23 1.90 0.68 -12.04
N LEU A 24 2.42 1.63 -11.26
CA LEU A 24 1.71 2.82 -10.81
C LEU A 24 2.11 4.02 -11.67
N VAL A 25 1.11 4.69 -12.24
CA VAL A 25 1.27 5.86 -13.09
C VAL A 25 0.49 7.03 -12.49
N PRO A 26 1.14 8.15 -12.14
CA PRO A 26 0.45 9.35 -11.66
C PRO A 26 -0.30 10.00 -12.82
N ILE A 27 -1.57 10.37 -12.61
CA ILE A 27 -2.44 10.97 -13.64
C ILE A 27 -2.78 12.45 -13.38
N ARG A 28 -2.55 12.95 -12.16
CA ARG A 28 -2.92 14.32 -11.76
C ARG A 28 -1.78 15.03 -11.02
N ARG A 29 -0.61 15.16 -11.64
CA ARG A 29 0.56 15.81 -11.01
C ARG A 29 1.18 16.93 -11.81
N ASN A 30 1.80 17.86 -11.07
CA ASN A 30 2.63 18.93 -11.61
C ASN A 30 3.75 18.37 -12.50
N LEU A 31 4.15 19.16 -13.50
CA LEU A 31 5.11 18.82 -14.56
C LEU A 31 6.45 18.22 -14.08
N THR A 32 6.82 18.40 -12.81
CA THR A 32 8.03 17.86 -12.19
C THR A 32 7.96 16.37 -11.83
N GLU A 33 6.76 15.78 -11.69
CA GLU A 33 6.57 14.36 -11.34
C GLU A 33 5.85 13.56 -12.46
N ALA A 34 5.42 14.23 -13.52
CA ALA A 34 4.54 13.69 -14.55
C ALA A 34 5.14 12.55 -15.40
N ASN A 35 6.45 12.27 -15.28
CA ASN A 35 7.15 11.19 -16.00
C ASN A 35 7.64 10.05 -15.09
N SER A 36 7.28 10.04 -13.81
CA SER A 36 7.70 8.98 -12.89
C SER A 36 6.75 7.79 -12.99
N ILE A 37 7.26 6.66 -13.50
CA ILE A 37 6.58 5.37 -13.47
C ILE A 37 7.17 4.56 -12.32
N TYR A 38 6.34 4.05 -11.43
CA TYR A 38 6.75 3.20 -10.32
C TYR A 38 6.34 1.77 -10.63
N VAL A 39 7.27 0.83 -10.44
CA VAL A 39 7.01 -0.59 -10.65
C VAL A 39 7.17 -1.30 -9.31
N LEU A 40 6.09 -1.92 -8.86
CA LEU A 40 6.10 -2.79 -7.69
C LEU A 40 6.37 -4.21 -8.18
N ASN A 41 7.31 -4.88 -7.50
CA ASN A 41 7.56 -6.31 -7.67
C ASN A 41 6.33 -7.13 -7.27
N GLU A 42 6.38 -8.45 -7.41
CA GLU A 42 5.27 -9.35 -7.10
C GLU A 42 4.75 -9.17 -5.66
N THR A 43 5.65 -9.16 -4.66
CA THR A 43 5.28 -8.93 -3.26
C THR A 43 4.62 -7.57 -3.09
N GLY A 44 5.20 -6.50 -3.64
CA GLY A 44 4.65 -5.15 -3.57
C GLY A 44 3.31 -5.00 -4.28
N ALA A 45 3.12 -5.68 -5.40
CA ALA A 45 1.85 -5.74 -6.13
C ALA A 45 0.76 -6.43 -5.31
N ALA A 46 1.11 -7.51 -4.63
CA ALA A 46 0.21 -8.23 -3.75
C ALA A 46 -0.12 -7.37 -2.52
N LEU A 47 0.87 -6.78 -1.83
CA LEU A 47 0.69 -5.81 -0.75
C LEU A 47 -0.23 -4.66 -1.15
N TRP A 48 0.02 -4.06 -2.31
CA TRP A 48 -0.81 -3.02 -2.90
C TRP A 48 -2.25 -3.47 -3.11
N SER A 49 -2.50 -4.72 -3.52
CA SER A 49 -3.85 -5.26 -3.71
C SER A 49 -4.67 -5.29 -2.41
N TYR A 50 -4.01 -5.48 -1.27
CA TYR A 50 -4.64 -5.53 0.04
C TYR A 50 -5.03 -4.15 0.61
N ILE A 51 -4.40 -3.07 0.14
CA ILE A 51 -4.70 -1.70 0.58
C ILE A 51 -6.06 -1.27 0.00
N ASP A 52 -7.06 -1.13 0.88
CA ASP A 52 -8.45 -0.82 0.49
C ASP A 52 -9.09 0.32 1.31
N GLY A 53 -8.35 0.92 2.25
CA GLY A 53 -8.87 1.98 3.12
C GLY A 53 -9.69 1.48 4.32
N THR A 54 -9.75 0.17 4.55
CA THR A 54 -10.53 -0.43 5.65
C THR A 54 -9.70 -1.37 6.53
N ARG A 55 -8.81 -2.18 5.95
CA ARG A 55 -7.97 -3.12 6.69
C ARG A 55 -6.75 -2.43 7.29
N SER A 56 -6.41 -2.80 8.53
CA SER A 56 -5.20 -2.34 9.19
C SER A 56 -3.96 -3.06 8.65
N VAL A 57 -2.80 -2.43 8.81
CA VAL A 57 -1.50 -3.04 8.43
C VAL A 57 -1.36 -4.43 9.07
N LEU A 58 -1.64 -4.57 10.37
CA LEU A 58 -1.53 -5.84 11.07
C LEU A 58 -2.43 -6.93 10.46
N SER A 59 -3.68 -6.62 10.16
CA SER A 59 -4.60 -7.60 9.57
C SER A 59 -4.14 -8.07 8.20
N ILE A 60 -3.55 -7.17 7.40
CA ILE A 60 -3.00 -7.54 6.10
C ILE A 60 -1.75 -8.41 6.25
N GLU A 61 -0.84 -8.06 7.16
CA GLU A 61 0.36 -8.86 7.46
C GLU A 61 0.00 -10.29 7.89
N GLU A 62 -1.02 -10.46 8.74
CA GLU A 62 -1.50 -11.78 9.17
C GLU A 62 -2.16 -12.59 8.05
N GLU A 63 -2.86 -11.93 7.13
CA GLU A 63 -3.48 -12.57 5.97
C GLU A 63 -2.43 -13.03 4.97
N MET A 64 -1.52 -12.14 4.58
CA MET A 64 -0.42 -12.45 3.66
C MET A 64 0.56 -13.47 4.25
N GLY A 65 0.91 -13.37 5.52
CA GLY A 65 1.82 -14.33 6.16
C GLY A 65 1.28 -15.76 6.11
N ARG A 66 -0.05 -15.92 6.17
CA ARG A 66 -0.74 -17.22 6.02
C ARG A 66 -0.82 -17.68 4.56
N GLU A 67 -1.06 -16.78 3.62
CA GLU A 67 -1.21 -17.14 2.21
C GLU A 67 0.12 -17.44 1.51
N TYR A 68 1.18 -16.68 1.84
CA TYR A 68 2.46 -16.73 1.14
C TYR A 68 3.57 -17.47 1.90
N GLU A 69 3.28 -18.02 3.09
CA GLU A 69 4.24 -18.75 3.94
C GLU A 69 5.54 -17.96 4.23
N VAL A 70 5.44 -16.63 4.31
CA VAL A 70 6.56 -15.72 4.58
C VAL A 70 6.74 -15.51 6.08
N ALA A 71 7.99 -15.39 6.55
CA ALA A 71 8.28 -15.06 7.95
C ALA A 71 7.74 -13.67 8.32
N ALA A 72 7.04 -13.57 9.46
CA ALA A 72 6.42 -12.33 9.93
C ALA A 72 7.39 -11.14 9.99
N ASP A 73 8.62 -11.34 10.50
CA ASP A 73 9.63 -10.29 10.55
C ASP A 73 10.05 -9.77 9.17
N GLN A 74 10.11 -10.66 8.17
CA GLN A 74 10.46 -10.26 6.80
C GLN A 74 9.30 -9.50 6.17
N LEU A 75 8.08 -10.03 6.30
CA LEU A 75 6.88 -9.39 5.78
C LEU A 75 6.69 -7.99 6.37
N HIS A 76 6.91 -7.83 7.67
CA HIS A 76 6.80 -6.54 8.35
C HIS A 76 7.76 -5.49 7.81
N ARG A 77 9.03 -5.86 7.59
CA ARG A 77 10.04 -4.96 7.00
C ARG A 77 9.69 -4.56 5.56
N ASP A 78 9.21 -5.52 4.77
CA ASP A 78 8.81 -5.28 3.39
C ASP A 78 7.57 -4.35 3.35
N PHE A 79 6.62 -4.57 4.25
CA PHE A 79 5.45 -3.71 4.45
C PHE A 79 5.84 -2.28 4.82
N GLU A 80 6.68 -2.12 5.84
CA GLU A 80 7.08 -0.81 6.34
C GLU A 80 7.84 0.00 5.28
N THR A 81 8.73 -0.68 4.54
CA THR A 81 9.47 -0.07 3.43
C THR A 81 8.52 0.40 2.33
N LEU A 82 7.62 -0.49 1.89
CA LEU A 82 6.68 -0.18 0.81
C LEU A 82 5.71 0.94 1.20
N LEU A 83 5.12 0.90 2.40
CA LEU A 83 4.19 1.94 2.84
C LEU A 83 4.88 3.29 2.96
N THR A 84 6.14 3.32 3.42
CA THR A 84 6.94 4.54 3.48
C THR A 84 7.17 5.13 2.09
N ASP A 85 7.56 4.30 1.12
CA ASP A 85 7.78 4.72 -0.25
C ASP A 85 6.49 5.24 -0.90
N LEU A 86 5.38 4.53 -0.72
CA LEU A 86 4.07 4.92 -1.26
C LEU A 86 3.56 6.23 -0.63
N LEU A 87 3.78 6.46 0.66
CA LEU A 87 3.43 7.74 1.31
C LEU A 87 4.30 8.90 0.84
N SER A 88 5.61 8.67 0.69
CA SER A 88 6.57 9.65 0.16
C SER A 88 6.11 10.19 -1.18
N ILE A 89 5.64 9.30 -2.05
CA ILE A 89 5.09 9.67 -3.35
C ILE A 89 3.58 9.94 -3.31
N ARG A 90 2.91 9.99 -2.16
CA ARG A 90 1.45 10.20 -2.02
C ARG A 90 0.58 9.25 -2.86
N ALA A 91 1.02 8.02 -3.09
CA ALA A 91 0.23 6.97 -3.74
C ALA A 91 -0.81 6.38 -2.79
N ILE A 92 -0.57 6.48 -1.49
CA ILE A 92 -1.51 6.14 -0.44
C ILE A 92 -1.61 7.29 0.57
N GLN A 93 -2.64 7.24 1.41
CA GLN A 93 -2.87 8.15 2.52
C GLN A 93 -3.38 7.36 3.73
N GLU A 94 -2.97 7.78 4.92
CA GLU A 94 -3.51 7.22 6.16
C GLU A 94 -4.97 7.64 6.32
N VAL A 95 -5.83 6.68 6.64
CA VAL A 95 -7.23 6.90 6.97
C VAL A 95 -7.33 6.92 8.48
N ALA A 96 -7.83 8.03 9.04
CA ALA A 96 -8.18 8.05 10.45
C ALA A 96 -9.26 7.00 10.69
N VAL A 97 -8.91 5.92 11.40
CA VAL A 97 -9.89 4.97 11.89
C VAL A 97 -10.78 5.76 12.84
N HIS A 98 -11.99 6.09 12.41
CA HIS A 98 -12.98 6.67 13.30
C HIS A 98 -13.36 5.56 14.27
N ASP A 99 -12.71 5.54 15.44
CA ASP A 99 -13.17 4.78 16.58
C ASP A 99 -14.63 5.19 16.79
N GLY A 100 -15.54 4.30 16.42
CA GLY A 100 -16.97 4.48 16.55
C GLY A 100 -17.37 4.42 18.02
N SER A 101 -16.87 5.34 18.83
CA SER A 101 -17.44 5.68 20.13
C SER A 101 -18.63 6.61 19.89
N ALA A 102 -19.70 6.07 19.30
CA ALA A 102 -21.03 6.64 19.44
C ALA A 102 -21.62 6.03 20.72
N THR A 103 -21.61 6.80 21.81
CA THR A 103 -22.51 6.60 22.96
C THR A 103 -23.54 7.71 22.94
#